data_AF-U1HU05-F1
#
_entry.id   AF-U1HU05-F1
#
_cell.length_a   1.000
_cell.length_b   1.000
_cell.length_c   1.000
_cell.angle_alpha   90.00
_cell.angle_beta   90.00
_cell.angle_gamma   90.00
#
_symmetry.space_group_name_H-M   'P 1'
#
loop_
_entity.id
_entity.type
_entity.pdbx_description
1 polymer ?
#
loop_
_entity_poly.entity_id
_entity_poly.type
_entity_poly.pdbx_seq_one_letter_code
_entity_poly.pdbx_strand_id
1 'polypeptide(L)'
;MEGRAHPGKASTSSGQKNRMMDDLTSYSENLLRRFKQRLPPAVKNVPAAETETETETHRTFQVGIVGAGLAGLRCAEVLIQEGFAVTMIEARGRLGGRIHQSSLAGQLVDMGPNWIHGTDDNPVVKLAENVNCKLISPNESTYVYDSAGMHMNAQKVLSADTTFWDILADAFKYSDEDCNGIAPNRSLKDYFIERLSASQLDKEAQSTVMELAEMWGGFVGDPFERQSLKWFWLEECLEGENLFVSNTHRAIINRTAEAALSCGDIHFSTIVRSIEARHEEKGAGRVVVKTANRNFSFDAVVVTIPLGCLKMGTVQFVPELPQNVHRAIKDTSYGRLEKAFLAFSAPFWERSNMSALKDEDATRATENTFPMFTRFLRPSYVPEEQSSWTLEMVALSSPTIFGDDARPVIMFCLWGASAAHMTSAIASLNPSSDEYYKVMDMLFRPFYSRLPNYEEGHPDCIPTEVLATNWQNDEFAGKGSYTNFKTHLRGEQSNEDPAIDDHFLTLRHGLPERGIWFAGEHTAPFVALGTSTGAYWSGESAATRIIEAYMLSRQRQSG
;
A
#
# COMPACT_ATOMS: atom_id res chain seq x y z
N MET A 1 11.70 1.25 -9.15
CA MET A 1 11.06 -0.08 -9.25
C MET A 1 9.55 0.07 -9.34
N GLU A 2 8.95 0.89 -8.46
CA GLU A 2 7.50 1.10 -8.38
C GLU A 2 6.85 1.64 -9.67
N GLY A 3 7.60 2.38 -10.50
CA GLY A 3 7.08 2.99 -11.74
C GLY A 3 6.97 2.08 -12.96
N ARG A 4 7.52 0.86 -12.92
CA ARG A 4 7.36 -0.10 -14.03
C ARG A 4 6.19 -1.03 -13.77
N ALA A 5 5.38 -1.27 -14.80
CA ALA A 5 4.38 -2.32 -14.77
C ALA A 5 5.07 -3.68 -14.53
N HIS A 6 4.39 -4.58 -13.81
CA HIS A 6 4.87 -5.96 -13.70
C HIS A 6 4.93 -6.60 -15.10
N PRO A 7 5.86 -7.54 -15.32
CA PRO A 7 5.87 -8.31 -16.57
C PRO A 7 4.49 -8.95 -16.78
N GLY A 8 3.72 -8.43 -17.74
CA GLY A 8 2.36 -8.89 -18.04
C GLY A 8 2.37 -10.37 -18.44
N LYS A 9 1.36 -11.12 -17.97
CA LYS A 9 1.16 -12.57 -18.09
C LYS A 9 2.39 -13.37 -18.55
N ALA A 10 2.94 -14.16 -17.64
CA ALA A 10 3.50 -15.45 -18.03
C ALA A 10 2.46 -16.15 -18.93
N SER A 11 2.79 -16.33 -20.22
CA SER A 11 1.85 -16.90 -21.19
C SER A 11 1.38 -18.27 -20.69
N THR A 12 0.15 -18.36 -20.18
CA THR A 12 -0.42 -19.64 -19.80
C THR A 12 -0.68 -20.43 -21.06
N SER A 13 -0.06 -21.60 -21.17
CA SER A 13 -0.56 -22.65 -22.05
C SER A 13 -2.05 -22.85 -21.77
N SER A 14 -2.84 -22.95 -22.83
CA SER A 14 -4.30 -23.08 -22.76
C SER A 14 -4.69 -24.30 -21.91
N GLY A 15 -5.07 -24.10 -20.64
CA GLY A 15 -5.62 -25.16 -19.79
C GLY A 15 -5.37 -25.07 -18.27
N GLN A 16 -4.44 -24.23 -17.78
CA GLN A 16 -4.17 -24.11 -16.33
C GLN A 16 -4.91 -22.91 -15.70
N LYS A 17 -5.55 -23.16 -14.55
CA LYS A 17 -6.32 -22.19 -13.77
C LYS A 17 -5.37 -21.19 -13.10
N ASN A 18 -5.45 -19.92 -13.47
CA ASN A 18 -4.74 -18.83 -12.79
C ASN A 18 -5.41 -18.58 -11.43
N ARG A 19 -4.73 -18.89 -10.32
CA ARG A 19 -5.29 -18.81 -8.95
C ARG A 19 -5.72 -17.41 -8.57
N MET A 20 -4.99 -16.40 -9.06
CA MET A 20 -5.26 -14.99 -8.80
C MET A 20 -6.49 -14.51 -9.58
N MET A 21 -6.65 -14.96 -10.83
CA MET A 21 -7.84 -14.67 -11.63
C MET A 21 -9.06 -15.44 -11.15
N ASP A 22 -8.91 -16.67 -10.66
CA ASP A 22 -10.00 -17.44 -10.03
C ASP A 22 -10.47 -16.76 -8.74
N ASP A 23 -9.54 -16.27 -7.90
CA ASP A 23 -9.88 -15.47 -6.72
C ASP A 23 -10.59 -14.19 -7.12
N LEU A 24 -10.04 -13.43 -8.08
CA LEU A 24 -10.64 -12.19 -8.56
C LEU A 24 -11.98 -12.43 -9.25
N THR A 25 -12.17 -13.54 -9.97
CA THR A 25 -13.45 -13.91 -10.59
C THR A 25 -14.45 -14.33 -9.53
N SER A 26 -14.06 -15.13 -8.55
CA SER A 26 -14.92 -15.45 -7.40
C SER A 26 -15.31 -14.19 -6.62
N TYR A 27 -14.36 -13.27 -6.46
CA TYR A 27 -14.55 -11.98 -5.82
C TYR A 27 -15.46 -11.05 -6.63
N SER A 28 -15.23 -10.96 -7.95
CA SER A 28 -15.92 -10.05 -8.86
C SER A 28 -17.24 -10.59 -9.38
N GLU A 29 -17.43 -11.89 -9.61
CA GLU A 29 -18.75 -12.47 -9.91
C GLU A 29 -19.70 -12.27 -8.72
N ASN A 30 -19.19 -12.30 -7.49
CA ASN A 30 -19.97 -11.91 -6.32
C ASN A 30 -20.30 -10.40 -6.32
N LEU A 31 -19.42 -9.53 -6.81
CA LEU A 31 -19.64 -8.08 -6.89
C LEU A 31 -20.44 -7.65 -8.15
N LEU A 32 -19.95 -7.90 -9.36
CA LEU A 32 -20.49 -7.49 -10.67
C LEU A 32 -21.81 -8.16 -11.07
N ARG A 33 -22.01 -9.47 -10.83
CA ARG A 33 -23.28 -10.14 -11.14
C ARG A 33 -24.45 -9.52 -10.37
N ARG A 34 -24.15 -8.92 -9.21
CA ARG A 34 -25.13 -8.38 -8.27
C ARG A 34 -25.32 -6.86 -8.41
N PHE A 35 -24.28 -6.12 -8.80
CA PHE A 35 -24.41 -4.72 -9.25
C PHE A 35 -25.26 -4.58 -10.53
N LYS A 36 -25.08 -5.47 -11.52
CA LYS A 36 -25.92 -5.46 -12.75
C LYS A 36 -27.39 -5.82 -12.50
N GLN A 37 -27.71 -6.47 -11.37
CA GLN A 37 -29.09 -6.77 -10.97
C GLN A 37 -29.79 -5.61 -10.23
N ARG A 38 -29.09 -4.51 -9.93
CA ARG A 38 -29.67 -3.36 -9.19
C ARG A 38 -29.11 -2.03 -9.67
N LEU A 39 -29.28 -1.71 -10.95
CA LEU A 39 -29.46 -0.30 -11.33
C LEU A 39 -30.91 0.07 -10.94
N PRO A 40 -31.14 1.03 -10.02
CA PRO A 40 -32.47 1.61 -9.89
C PRO A 40 -32.86 2.27 -11.22
N PRO A 41 -34.12 2.21 -11.66
CA PRO A 41 -34.58 3.13 -12.69
C PRO A 41 -34.36 4.56 -12.19
N ALA A 42 -33.93 5.43 -13.10
CA ALA A 42 -33.70 6.85 -12.85
C ALA A 42 -34.78 7.45 -11.95
N VAL A 43 -34.34 8.26 -10.97
CA VAL A 43 -35.19 9.03 -10.04
C VAL A 43 -36.34 9.66 -10.83
N LYS A 44 -37.54 9.10 -10.68
CA LYS A 44 -38.78 9.71 -11.13
C LYS A 44 -39.42 10.35 -9.91
N ASN A 45 -39.69 11.65 -10.04
CA ASN A 45 -40.45 12.48 -9.12
C ASN A 45 -41.62 11.70 -8.50
N VAL A 46 -41.69 11.69 -7.17
CA VAL A 46 -42.81 11.16 -6.39
C VAL A 46 -43.87 12.25 -6.24
N PRO A 47 -45.12 12.05 -6.67
CA PRO A 47 -46.26 12.75 -6.08
C PRO A 47 -46.84 11.93 -4.92
N ALA A 48 -47.30 12.66 -3.90
CA ALA A 48 -47.93 12.11 -2.71
C ALA A 48 -49.26 11.39 -3.02
N ALA A 49 -49.47 10.23 -2.39
CA ALA A 49 -50.79 9.76 -1.98
C ALA A 49 -50.65 8.74 -0.85
N GLU A 50 -51.43 8.98 0.20
CA GLU A 50 -51.58 8.21 1.43
C GLU A 50 -52.28 6.87 1.17
N THR A 51 -51.81 5.83 1.85
CA THR A 51 -52.67 4.81 2.47
C THR A 51 -51.95 4.21 3.66
N GLU A 52 -52.54 4.38 4.85
CA GLU A 52 -52.09 3.80 6.12
C GLU A 52 -52.19 2.27 6.08
N THR A 53 -51.07 1.60 6.35
CA THR A 53 -51.03 0.21 6.81
C THR A 53 -50.03 0.10 7.96
N GLU A 54 -50.38 -0.73 8.94
CA GLU A 54 -49.76 -0.96 10.25
C GLU A 54 -48.23 -0.79 10.27
N THR A 55 -47.76 0.20 11.04
CA THR A 55 -46.33 0.44 11.26
C THR A 55 -45.76 -0.61 12.20
N GLU A 56 -45.27 -1.73 11.67
CA GLU A 56 -44.14 -2.40 12.30
C GLU A 56 -42.99 -1.39 12.32
N THR A 57 -42.64 -0.89 13.51
CA THR A 57 -41.47 -0.04 13.69
C THR A 57 -40.22 -0.89 13.47
N HIS A 58 -39.86 -1.13 12.21
CA HIS A 58 -38.65 -1.84 11.85
C HIS A 58 -37.45 -1.01 12.28
N ARG A 59 -36.72 -1.51 13.29
CA ARG A 59 -35.44 -0.95 13.70
C ARG A 59 -34.46 -1.05 12.53
N THR A 60 -33.90 0.09 12.11
CA THR A 60 -32.83 0.14 11.11
C THR A 60 -31.62 -0.67 11.59
N PHE A 61 -31.08 -1.53 10.70
CA PHE A 61 -29.92 -2.35 11.01
C PHE A 61 -28.68 -1.47 11.22
N GLN A 62 -28.03 -1.61 12.36
CA GLN A 62 -26.92 -0.77 12.79
C GLN A 62 -25.58 -1.48 12.56
N VAL A 63 -24.69 -0.84 11.80
CA VAL A 63 -23.35 -1.35 11.52
C VAL A 63 -22.29 -0.42 12.10
N GLY A 64 -21.42 -0.95 12.95
CA GLY A 64 -20.25 -0.25 13.43
C GLY A 64 -19.05 -0.51 12.52
N ILE A 65 -18.26 0.52 12.20
CA ILE A 65 -17.01 0.37 11.45
C ILE A 65 -15.86 0.87 12.32
N VAL A 66 -14.90 0.00 12.62
CA VAL A 66 -13.71 0.34 13.40
C VAL A 66 -12.59 0.70 12.43
N GLY A 67 -12.28 2.00 12.35
CA GLY A 67 -11.31 2.61 11.44
C GLY A 67 -11.96 3.37 10.28
N ALA A 68 -11.47 4.58 10.02
CA ALA A 68 -11.89 5.46 8.93
C ALA A 68 -10.79 5.65 7.87
N GLY A 69 -10.04 4.57 7.59
CA GLY A 69 -9.21 4.43 6.41
C GLY A 69 -10.03 4.12 5.15
N LEU A 70 -9.37 4.01 3.99
CA LEU A 70 -10.04 3.80 2.69
C LEU A 70 -11.03 2.62 2.69
N ALA A 71 -10.67 1.48 3.31
CA ALA A 71 -11.55 0.33 3.43
C ALA A 71 -12.82 0.62 4.25
N GLY A 72 -12.67 1.29 5.39
CA GLY A 72 -13.80 1.67 6.24
C GLY A 72 -14.71 2.69 5.56
N LEU A 73 -14.13 3.67 4.86
CA LEU A 73 -14.89 4.69 4.13
C LEU A 73 -15.68 4.09 2.98
N ARG A 74 -15.07 3.21 2.18
CA ARG A 74 -15.78 2.53 1.09
C ARG A 74 -16.87 1.60 1.63
N CYS A 75 -16.60 0.90 2.73
CA CYS A 75 -17.62 0.07 3.40
C CYS A 75 -18.82 0.91 3.86
N ALA A 76 -18.55 2.06 4.50
CA ALA A 76 -19.58 3.00 4.95
C ALA A 76 -20.42 3.50 3.77
N GLU A 77 -19.78 3.94 2.69
CA GLU A 77 -20.46 4.44 1.47
C GLU A 77 -21.47 3.43 0.94
N VAL A 78 -21.08 2.17 0.76
CA VAL A 78 -21.95 1.11 0.23
C VAL A 78 -23.11 0.80 1.17
N LEU A 79 -22.84 0.68 2.48
CA LEU A 79 -23.88 0.39 3.48
C LEU A 79 -24.91 1.52 3.61
N ILE A 80 -24.44 2.78 3.59
CA ILE A 80 -25.30 3.96 3.66
C ILE A 80 -26.21 4.04 2.43
N GLN A 81 -25.67 3.77 1.23
CA GLN A 81 -26.44 3.74 -0.01
C GLN A 81 -27.56 2.69 0.00
N GLU A 82 -27.38 1.59 0.73
CA GLU A 82 -28.37 0.52 0.91
C GLU A 82 -29.28 0.74 2.14
N GLY A 83 -29.21 1.90 2.79
CA GLY A 83 -30.14 2.31 3.86
C GLY A 83 -29.79 1.78 5.27
N PHE A 84 -28.57 1.30 5.48
CA PHE A 84 -28.10 0.88 6.80
C PHE A 84 -27.72 2.09 7.66
N ALA A 85 -27.90 1.98 8.97
CA ALA A 85 -27.39 2.98 9.91
C ALA A 85 -25.92 2.66 10.22
N VAL A 86 -25.01 3.57 9.89
CA VAL A 86 -23.57 3.35 10.01
C VAL A 86 -22.96 4.31 11.02
N THR A 87 -22.18 3.78 11.96
CA THR A 87 -21.34 4.55 12.89
C THR A 87 -19.88 4.19 12.68
N MET A 88 -19.00 5.17 12.49
CA MET A 88 -17.56 4.95 12.37
C MET A 88 -16.82 5.34 13.66
N ILE A 89 -15.82 4.55 14.05
CA ILE A 89 -14.99 4.78 15.23
C ILE A 89 -13.53 4.82 14.80
N GLU A 90 -12.91 5.99 14.86
CA GLU A 90 -11.54 6.24 14.38
C GLU A 90 -10.64 6.66 15.55
N ALA A 91 -9.50 5.97 15.68
CA ALA A 91 -8.54 6.22 16.75
C ALA A 91 -7.85 7.58 16.58
N ARG A 92 -7.61 8.01 15.35
CA ARG A 92 -6.98 9.29 15.02
C ARG A 92 -7.99 10.44 15.06
N GLY A 93 -7.47 11.66 15.07
CA GLY A 93 -8.26 12.89 14.87
C GLY A 93 -8.58 13.19 13.40
N ARG A 94 -8.41 12.23 12.48
CA ARG A 94 -8.50 12.45 11.02
C ARG A 94 -8.93 11.20 10.28
N LEU A 95 -9.45 11.39 9.06
CA LEU A 95 -9.75 10.33 8.10
C LEU A 95 -8.48 9.82 7.37
N GLY A 96 -8.65 8.75 6.58
CA GLY A 96 -7.68 8.25 5.60
C GLY A 96 -6.71 7.19 6.12
N GLY A 97 -6.48 7.12 7.43
CA GLY A 97 -5.60 6.13 8.04
C GLY A 97 -4.18 6.24 7.49
N ARG A 98 -3.70 5.18 6.82
CA ARG A 98 -2.40 5.13 6.15
C ARG A 98 -2.30 5.99 4.89
N ILE A 99 -3.42 6.46 4.34
CA ILE A 99 -3.44 7.48 3.29
C ILE A 99 -3.53 8.84 3.98
N HIS A 100 -2.41 9.57 3.99
CA HIS A 100 -2.25 10.79 4.78
C HIS A 100 -1.29 11.75 4.10
N GLN A 101 -1.56 13.04 4.23
CA GLN A 101 -0.71 14.11 3.70
C GLN A 101 -0.17 14.97 4.83
N SER A 102 1.06 15.47 4.65
CA SER A 102 1.67 16.47 5.52
C SER A 102 2.20 17.63 4.68
N SER A 103 2.39 18.79 5.31
CA SER A 103 2.99 19.96 4.67
C SER A 103 4.50 19.83 4.60
N LEU A 104 5.09 20.24 3.48
CA LEU A 104 6.52 20.42 3.26
C LEU A 104 6.69 21.59 2.28
N ALA A 105 7.46 22.61 2.66
CA ALA A 105 7.71 23.81 1.85
C ALA A 105 6.42 24.46 1.30
N GLY A 106 5.38 24.50 2.13
CA GLY A 106 4.07 25.08 1.78
C GLY A 106 3.19 24.23 0.84
N GLN A 107 3.62 23.01 0.49
CA GLN A 107 2.87 22.07 -0.33
C GLN A 107 2.57 20.78 0.42
N LEU A 108 1.57 20.03 -0.03
CA LEU A 108 1.25 18.72 0.56
C LEU A 108 2.05 17.61 -0.12
N VAL A 109 2.56 16.68 0.68
CA VAL A 109 3.17 15.42 0.23
C VAL A 109 2.43 14.23 0.84
N ASP A 110 2.30 13.14 0.09
CA ASP A 110 1.72 11.89 0.59
C ASP A 110 2.72 11.17 1.52
N MET A 111 2.34 11.02 2.78
CA MET A 111 3.05 10.25 3.81
C MET A 111 2.75 8.74 3.72
N GLY A 112 1.81 8.36 2.86
CA GLY A 112 1.34 6.99 2.65
C GLY A 112 1.66 6.50 1.24
N PRO A 113 0.69 6.02 0.45
CA PRO A 113 0.93 5.63 -0.94
C PRO A 113 1.21 6.84 -1.83
N ASN A 114 2.09 6.68 -2.82
CA ASN A 114 2.28 7.61 -3.93
C ASN A 114 1.79 7.05 -5.26
N TRP A 115 1.55 5.74 -5.32
CA TRP A 115 1.27 5.00 -6.54
C TRP A 115 -0.12 4.37 -6.51
N ILE A 116 -0.71 4.24 -7.70
CA ILE A 116 -1.84 3.35 -8.00
C ILE A 116 -1.28 2.27 -8.91
N HIS A 117 -1.24 1.02 -8.42
CA HIS A 117 -0.66 -0.11 -9.14
C HIS A 117 -1.69 -0.78 -10.05
N GLY A 118 -1.37 -0.87 -11.34
CA GLY A 118 -2.23 -1.36 -12.41
C GLY A 118 -3.39 -0.42 -12.75
N THR A 119 -3.62 -0.20 -14.03
CA THR A 119 -4.72 0.62 -14.54
C THR A 119 -5.96 -0.19 -14.89
N ASP A 120 -5.79 -1.47 -15.22
CA ASP A 120 -6.83 -2.26 -15.85
C ASP A 120 -7.90 -2.62 -14.81
N ASP A 121 -9.13 -2.16 -15.07
CA ASP A 121 -10.29 -2.31 -14.18
C ASP A 121 -10.09 -1.83 -12.73
N ASN A 122 -9.11 -0.95 -12.49
CA ASN A 122 -8.80 -0.45 -11.16
C ASN A 122 -9.79 0.68 -10.75
N PRO A 123 -10.62 0.49 -9.70
CA PRO A 123 -11.59 1.51 -9.26
C PRO A 123 -10.92 2.76 -8.69
N VAL A 124 -9.70 2.66 -8.16
CA VAL A 124 -8.98 3.80 -7.59
C VAL A 124 -8.50 4.74 -8.69
N VAL A 125 -8.15 4.22 -9.88
CA VAL A 125 -7.88 5.05 -11.07
C VAL A 125 -9.13 5.84 -11.46
N LYS A 126 -10.27 5.17 -11.60
CA LYS A 126 -11.56 5.83 -11.92
C LYS A 126 -11.92 6.90 -10.88
N LEU A 127 -11.67 6.62 -9.60
CA LEU A 127 -11.89 7.57 -8.51
C LEU A 127 -10.96 8.78 -8.61
N ALA A 128 -9.67 8.56 -8.91
CA ALA A 128 -8.68 9.61 -9.13
C ALA A 128 -9.04 10.51 -10.32
N GLU A 129 -9.48 9.92 -11.44
CA GLU A 129 -9.97 10.66 -12.61
C GLU A 129 -11.19 11.51 -12.27
N ASN A 130 -12.18 10.94 -11.56
CA ASN A 130 -13.40 11.65 -11.17
C ASN A 130 -13.14 12.88 -10.27
N VAL A 131 -12.04 12.87 -9.51
CA VAL A 131 -11.64 14.01 -8.66
C VAL A 131 -10.54 14.86 -9.28
N ASN A 132 -10.20 14.64 -10.56
CA ASN A 132 -9.16 15.33 -11.30
C ASN A 132 -7.78 15.28 -10.62
N CYS A 133 -7.41 14.13 -10.04
CA CYS A 133 -6.04 13.88 -9.63
C CYS A 133 -5.11 13.90 -10.85
N LYS A 134 -3.92 14.48 -10.70
CA LYS A 134 -2.90 14.45 -11.75
C LYS A 134 -2.12 13.13 -11.65
N LEU A 135 -2.37 12.25 -12.62
CA LEU A 135 -1.75 10.93 -12.71
C LEU A 135 -0.60 10.97 -13.72
N ILE A 136 0.57 10.46 -13.32
CA ILE A 136 1.78 10.45 -14.13
C ILE A 136 2.16 8.99 -14.38
N SER A 137 2.33 8.62 -15.66
CA SER A 137 3.07 7.42 -16.02
C SER A 137 4.56 7.78 -16.03
N PRO A 138 5.36 7.25 -15.09
CA PRO A 138 6.76 7.63 -14.97
C PRO A 138 7.57 7.14 -16.18
N ASN A 139 8.64 7.86 -16.50
CA ASN A 139 9.54 7.45 -17.57
C ASN A 139 10.40 6.24 -17.17
N GLU A 140 10.88 5.50 -18.18
CA GLU A 140 11.73 4.32 -17.96
C GLU A 140 13.18 4.65 -17.58
N SER A 141 13.58 5.91 -17.71
CA SER A 141 14.94 6.37 -17.43
C SER A 141 15.22 6.37 -15.93
N THR A 142 16.41 5.90 -15.54
CA THR A 142 16.84 5.84 -14.14
C THR A 142 18.34 6.06 -14.08
N TYR A 143 18.78 6.92 -13.14
CA TYR A 143 20.20 7.02 -12.80
C TYR A 143 20.55 6.01 -11.73
N VAL A 144 21.76 5.44 -11.83
CA VAL A 144 22.26 4.48 -10.85
C VAL A 144 23.66 4.91 -10.43
N TYR A 145 23.88 5.00 -9.13
CA TYR A 145 25.17 5.25 -8.51
C TYR A 145 25.68 3.97 -7.87
N ASP A 146 26.91 3.60 -8.20
CA ASP A 146 27.56 2.42 -7.65
C ASP A 146 28.02 2.63 -6.19
N SER A 147 28.69 1.61 -5.64
CA SER A 147 29.22 1.62 -4.28
C SER A 147 30.26 2.72 -4.03
N ALA A 148 30.93 3.22 -5.07
CA ALA A 148 31.87 4.35 -4.95
C ALA A 148 31.17 5.71 -5.08
N GLY A 149 29.87 5.72 -5.41
CA GLY A 149 29.09 6.94 -5.62
C GLY A 149 29.32 7.53 -7.01
N MET A 150 29.73 6.70 -7.96
CA MET A 150 29.95 7.08 -9.35
C MET A 150 28.72 6.73 -10.19
N HIS A 151 28.34 7.64 -11.07
CA HIS A 151 27.24 7.40 -12.00
C HIS A 151 27.59 6.27 -12.98
N MET A 152 26.76 5.24 -13.03
CA MET A 152 26.97 4.06 -13.86
C MET A 152 26.68 4.34 -15.34
N ASN A 153 27.36 3.61 -16.23
CA ASN A 153 27.07 3.67 -17.66
C ASN A 153 25.64 3.17 -17.95
N ALA A 154 24.87 3.95 -18.72
CA ALA A 154 23.47 3.68 -19.02
C ALA A 154 23.24 2.34 -19.73
N GLN A 155 24.11 1.93 -20.66
CA GLN A 155 23.99 0.65 -21.35
C GLN A 155 24.23 -0.54 -20.41
N LYS A 156 25.20 -0.41 -19.49
CA LYS A 156 25.46 -1.41 -18.45
C LYS A 156 24.25 -1.56 -17.51
N VAL A 157 23.69 -0.43 -17.08
CA VAL A 157 22.47 -0.41 -16.24
C VAL A 157 21.30 -1.07 -16.97
N LEU A 158 21.05 -0.68 -18.23
CA LEU A 158 19.96 -1.24 -19.03
C LEU A 158 20.11 -2.75 -19.18
N SER A 159 21.30 -3.24 -19.52
CA SER A 159 21.54 -4.69 -19.67
C SER A 159 21.31 -5.47 -18.38
N ALA A 160 21.75 -4.94 -17.24
CA ALA A 160 21.57 -5.57 -15.95
C ALA A 160 20.10 -5.51 -15.49
N ASP A 161 19.43 -4.39 -15.73
CA ASP A 161 18.02 -4.20 -15.42
C ASP A 161 17.13 -5.12 -16.28
N THR A 162 17.41 -5.29 -17.58
CA THR A 162 16.74 -6.29 -18.43
C THR A 162 16.90 -7.71 -17.85
N THR A 163 18.12 -8.10 -17.49
CA THR A 163 18.37 -9.43 -16.90
C THR A 163 17.63 -9.60 -15.57
N PHE A 164 17.62 -8.56 -14.73
CA PHE A 164 16.87 -8.55 -13.48
C PHE A 164 15.37 -8.81 -13.73
N TRP A 165 14.77 -8.07 -14.67
CA TRP A 165 13.34 -8.22 -15.00
C TRP A 165 13.02 -9.58 -15.62
N ASP A 166 13.89 -10.14 -16.45
CA ASP A 166 13.72 -11.49 -17.00
C ASP A 166 13.69 -12.56 -15.89
N ILE A 167 14.65 -12.50 -14.95
CA ILE A 167 14.68 -13.43 -13.81
C ILE A 167 13.46 -13.24 -12.91
N LEU A 168 13.02 -11.99 -12.70
CA LEU A 168 11.85 -11.68 -11.89
C LEU A 168 10.56 -12.23 -12.52
N ALA A 169 10.38 -12.06 -13.84
CA ALA A 169 9.26 -12.63 -14.59
C ALA A 169 9.24 -14.16 -14.50
N ASP A 170 10.40 -14.80 -14.66
CA ASP A 170 10.56 -16.24 -14.46
C ASP A 170 10.22 -16.67 -13.03
N ALA A 171 10.55 -15.87 -12.02
CA ALA A 171 10.23 -16.15 -10.63
C ALA A 171 8.73 -16.07 -10.36
N PHE A 172 8.02 -15.06 -10.89
CA PHE A 172 6.56 -14.96 -10.81
C PHE A 172 5.90 -16.21 -11.41
N LYS A 173 6.29 -16.56 -12.64
CA LYS A 173 5.79 -17.75 -13.33
C LYS A 173 6.03 -19.03 -12.54
N TYR A 174 7.26 -19.22 -12.07
CA TYR A 174 7.63 -20.42 -11.31
C TYR A 174 6.87 -20.52 -9.98
N SER A 175 6.66 -19.38 -9.31
CA SER A 175 5.87 -19.29 -8.08
C SER A 175 4.40 -19.65 -8.33
N ASP A 176 3.77 -19.10 -9.37
CA ASP A 176 2.36 -19.37 -9.69
C ASP A 176 2.14 -20.85 -10.09
N GLU A 177 3.03 -21.40 -10.92
CA GLU A 177 2.91 -22.77 -11.43
C GLU A 177 3.23 -23.87 -10.39
N ASP A 178 4.20 -23.64 -9.49
CA ASP A 178 4.75 -24.67 -8.59
C ASP A 178 4.83 -24.25 -7.12
N CYS A 179 4.02 -23.27 -6.66
CA CYS A 179 4.05 -22.78 -5.27
C CYS A 179 4.09 -23.90 -4.20
N ASN A 180 3.30 -24.95 -4.38
CA ASN A 180 3.23 -26.06 -3.42
C ASN A 180 4.51 -26.91 -3.38
N GLY A 181 5.29 -26.95 -4.47
CA GLY A 181 6.58 -27.63 -4.55
C GLY A 181 7.75 -26.80 -3.99
N ILE A 182 7.57 -25.49 -3.82
CA ILE A 182 8.60 -24.59 -3.32
C ILE A 182 8.70 -24.69 -1.79
N ALA A 183 9.92 -24.80 -1.28
CA ALA A 183 10.17 -24.81 0.16
C ALA A 183 9.82 -23.45 0.81
N PRO A 184 9.12 -23.39 1.96
CA PRO A 184 8.69 -22.16 2.64
C PRO A 184 9.81 -21.18 3.02
N ASN A 185 11.05 -21.66 3.13
CA ASN A 185 12.22 -20.88 3.49
C ASN A 185 13.08 -20.46 2.28
N ARG A 186 12.70 -20.85 1.05
CA ARG A 186 13.40 -20.46 -0.16
C ARG A 186 13.05 -19.02 -0.51
N SER A 187 14.05 -18.16 -0.55
CA SER A 187 13.88 -16.74 -0.84
C SER A 187 13.95 -16.46 -2.35
N LEU A 188 13.44 -15.29 -2.75
CA LEU A 188 13.66 -14.76 -4.09
C LEU A 188 15.15 -14.57 -4.39
N LYS A 189 15.94 -14.18 -3.39
CA LYS A 189 17.41 -14.08 -3.53
C LYS A 189 18.07 -15.42 -3.85
N ASP A 190 17.65 -16.51 -3.21
CA ASP A 190 18.17 -17.85 -3.52
C ASP A 190 17.93 -18.20 -4.99
N TYR A 191 16.73 -17.89 -5.50
CA TYR A 191 16.39 -18.07 -6.91
C TYR A 191 17.29 -17.26 -7.84
N PHE A 192 17.54 -15.98 -7.52
CA PHE A 192 18.44 -15.13 -8.29
C PHE A 192 19.87 -15.66 -8.29
N ILE A 193 20.38 -16.14 -7.15
CA ILE A 193 21.72 -16.75 -7.05
C ILE A 193 21.83 -17.94 -7.99
N GLU A 194 20.84 -18.83 -7.99
CA GLU A 194 20.81 -20.01 -8.87
C GLU A 194 20.79 -19.62 -10.35
N ARG A 195 19.91 -18.70 -10.76
CA ARG A 195 19.75 -18.25 -12.15
C ARG A 195 20.99 -17.53 -12.67
N LEU A 196 21.57 -16.64 -11.86
CA LEU A 196 22.80 -15.93 -12.21
C LEU A 196 24.01 -16.86 -12.28
N SER A 197 24.11 -17.84 -11.37
CA SER A 197 25.20 -18.82 -11.39
C SER A 197 25.16 -19.75 -12.61
N ALA A 198 23.97 -20.01 -13.16
CA ALA A 198 23.76 -20.79 -14.38
C ALA A 198 23.88 -19.95 -15.67
N SER A 199 23.93 -18.61 -15.57
CA SER A 199 24.03 -17.71 -16.71
C SER A 199 25.45 -17.67 -17.30
N GLN A 200 25.58 -17.13 -18.52
CA GLN A 200 26.89 -16.86 -19.15
C GLN A 200 27.47 -15.50 -18.77
N LEU A 201 26.83 -14.75 -17.87
CA LEU A 201 27.30 -13.44 -17.43
C LEU A 201 28.58 -13.58 -16.60
N ASP A 202 29.50 -12.63 -16.75
CA ASP A 202 30.67 -12.56 -15.88
C ASP A 202 30.29 -12.18 -14.43
N LYS A 203 31.25 -12.25 -13.51
CA LYS A 203 31.01 -12.00 -12.09
C LYS A 203 30.61 -10.55 -11.77
N GLU A 204 31.07 -9.60 -12.55
CA GLU A 204 30.76 -8.18 -12.36
C GLU A 204 29.32 -7.87 -12.78
N ALA A 205 28.90 -8.41 -13.92
CA ALA A 205 27.52 -8.36 -14.40
C ALA A 205 26.57 -9.08 -13.43
N GLN A 206 26.92 -10.28 -12.94
CA GLN A 206 26.15 -10.99 -11.92
C GLN A 206 25.97 -10.14 -10.64
N SER A 207 27.03 -9.49 -10.15
CA SER A 207 26.96 -8.61 -8.98
C SER A 207 26.05 -7.41 -9.23
N THR A 208 26.17 -6.79 -10.40
CA THR A 208 25.35 -5.63 -10.78
C THR A 208 23.86 -5.99 -10.80
N VAL A 209 23.50 -7.14 -11.38
CA VAL A 209 22.10 -7.61 -11.40
C VAL A 209 21.59 -7.87 -9.97
N MET A 210 22.40 -8.49 -9.11
CA MET A 210 22.04 -8.75 -7.71
C MET A 210 21.83 -7.45 -6.92
N GLU A 211 22.69 -6.46 -7.07
CA GLU A 211 22.55 -5.16 -6.40
C GLU A 211 21.31 -4.40 -6.88
N LEU A 212 20.99 -4.45 -8.18
CA LEU A 212 19.74 -3.90 -8.69
C LEU A 212 18.52 -4.66 -8.15
N ALA A 213 18.61 -5.99 -7.97
CA ALA A 213 17.52 -6.79 -7.42
C ALA A 213 17.17 -6.41 -5.98
N GLU A 214 18.12 -5.90 -5.19
CA GLU A 214 17.87 -5.42 -3.82
C GLU A 214 16.91 -4.24 -3.76
N MET A 215 16.75 -3.50 -4.86
CA MET A 215 15.78 -2.42 -5.01
C MET A 215 14.33 -2.91 -4.96
N TRP A 216 14.10 -4.22 -5.12
CA TRP A 216 12.79 -4.84 -4.88
C TRP A 216 12.28 -4.54 -3.46
N GLY A 217 13.17 -4.31 -2.50
CA GLY A 217 12.76 -3.94 -1.14
C GLY A 217 12.00 -2.62 -1.06
N GLY A 218 12.19 -1.70 -2.01
CA GLY A 218 11.39 -0.49 -2.14
C GLY A 218 9.92 -0.75 -2.51
N PHE A 219 9.64 -1.90 -3.13
CA PHE A 219 8.29 -2.33 -3.48
C PHE A 219 7.61 -3.04 -2.30
N VAL A 220 8.31 -3.96 -1.65
CA VAL A 220 7.71 -4.83 -0.60
C VAL A 220 7.92 -4.32 0.83
N GLY A 221 8.72 -3.26 1.03
CA GLY A 221 9.01 -2.69 2.34
C GLY A 221 9.87 -3.58 3.24
N ASP A 222 10.63 -4.52 2.67
CA ASP A 222 11.55 -5.41 3.39
C ASP A 222 12.76 -5.80 2.51
N PRO A 223 13.88 -6.25 3.10
CA PRO A 223 15.02 -6.73 2.33
C PRO A 223 14.66 -7.85 1.35
N PHE A 224 15.26 -7.79 0.16
CA PHE A 224 15.06 -8.74 -0.94
C PHE A 224 15.34 -10.20 -0.53
N GLU A 225 16.32 -10.47 0.33
CA GLU A 225 16.57 -11.82 0.87
C GLU A 225 15.43 -12.40 1.73
N ARG A 226 14.49 -11.56 2.18
CA ARG A 226 13.33 -12.01 2.96
C ARG A 226 12.12 -12.29 2.10
N GLN A 227 12.09 -11.88 0.84
CA GLN A 227 10.97 -12.16 -0.05
C GLN A 227 10.83 -13.68 -0.25
N SER A 228 9.64 -14.23 0.00
CA SER A 228 9.37 -15.65 -0.25
C SER A 228 9.26 -15.91 -1.74
N LEU A 229 9.97 -16.93 -2.25
CA LEU A 229 9.75 -17.42 -3.61
C LEU A 229 8.43 -18.21 -3.71
N LYS A 230 8.02 -18.90 -2.63
CA LYS A 230 6.80 -19.73 -2.59
C LYS A 230 5.52 -18.91 -2.81
N TRP A 231 5.47 -17.72 -2.22
CA TRP A 231 4.31 -16.83 -2.29
C TRP A 231 4.61 -15.58 -3.13
N PHE A 232 5.64 -15.63 -3.98
CA PHE A 232 6.00 -14.49 -4.81
C PHE A 232 4.87 -14.10 -5.78
N TRP A 233 4.10 -15.08 -6.27
CA TRP A 233 2.90 -14.84 -7.07
C TRP A 233 1.85 -13.93 -6.41
N LEU A 234 1.83 -13.82 -5.07
CA LEU A 234 0.93 -12.89 -4.37
C LEU A 234 1.40 -11.43 -4.43
N GLU A 235 2.65 -11.14 -4.83
CA GLU A 235 3.15 -9.78 -5.06
C GLU A 235 2.72 -9.22 -6.44
N GLU A 236 2.05 -10.03 -7.27
CA GLU A 236 1.58 -9.60 -8.58
C GLU A 236 0.38 -8.66 -8.42
N CYS A 237 0.48 -7.47 -9.03
CA CYS A 237 -0.57 -6.46 -9.02
C CYS A 237 -1.49 -6.58 -10.24
N LEU A 238 -2.50 -5.70 -10.30
CA LEU A 238 -3.34 -5.54 -11.48
C LEU A 238 -2.50 -5.19 -12.72
N GLU A 239 -2.99 -5.62 -13.89
CA GLU A 239 -2.39 -5.30 -15.18
C GLU A 239 -2.49 -3.80 -15.50
N GLY A 240 -1.67 -3.36 -16.45
CA GLY A 240 -1.58 -1.98 -16.90
C GLY A 240 -0.48 -1.18 -16.19
N GLU A 241 -0.53 0.15 -16.33
CA GLU A 241 0.54 1.03 -15.86
C GLU A 241 0.47 1.25 -14.33
N ASN A 242 1.62 1.55 -13.72
CA ASN A 242 1.68 2.05 -12.35
C ASN A 242 1.72 3.58 -12.37
N LEU A 243 0.66 4.22 -11.89
CA LEU A 243 0.50 5.67 -11.98
C LEU A 243 0.94 6.35 -10.69
N PHE A 244 1.77 7.39 -10.80
CA PHE A 244 2.13 8.26 -9.69
C PHE A 244 1.07 9.36 -9.51
N VAL A 245 0.62 9.60 -8.28
CA VAL A 245 -0.29 10.70 -7.94
C VAL A 245 0.52 11.95 -7.62
N SER A 246 0.67 12.83 -8.60
CA SER A 246 1.55 14.01 -8.58
C SER A 246 1.25 15.02 -7.47
N ASN A 247 -0.04 15.29 -7.30
CA ASN A 247 -0.54 16.17 -6.26
C ASN A 247 -0.57 15.39 -4.93
N THR A 248 -1.69 14.76 -4.56
CA THR A 248 -1.80 13.87 -3.40
C THR A 248 -3.04 12.97 -3.50
N HIS A 249 -3.08 11.90 -2.70
CA HIS A 249 -4.27 11.06 -2.52
C HIS A 249 -5.41 11.72 -1.72
N ARG A 250 -5.27 12.98 -1.29
CA ARG A 250 -6.26 13.68 -0.45
C ARG A 250 -7.64 13.74 -1.09
N ALA A 251 -7.70 14.06 -2.39
CA ALA A 251 -8.97 14.20 -3.11
C ALA A 251 -9.73 12.86 -3.20
N ILE A 252 -9.00 11.75 -3.38
CA ILE A 252 -9.53 10.39 -3.38
C ILE A 252 -10.19 10.09 -2.03
N ILE A 253 -9.49 10.34 -0.92
CA ILE A 253 -10.03 10.14 0.43
C ILE A 253 -11.26 11.00 0.69
N ASN A 254 -11.20 12.29 0.33
CA ASN A 254 -12.32 13.20 0.54
C ASN A 254 -13.57 12.71 -0.20
N ARG A 255 -13.42 12.28 -1.46
CA ARG A 255 -14.54 11.78 -2.26
C ARG A 255 -15.14 10.50 -1.69
N THR A 256 -14.33 9.54 -1.25
CA THR A 256 -14.85 8.32 -0.60
C THR A 256 -15.51 8.61 0.75
N ALA A 257 -15.10 9.68 1.44
CA ALA A 257 -15.63 10.05 2.74
C ALA A 257 -16.97 10.81 2.70
N GLU A 258 -17.40 11.31 1.54
CA GLU A 258 -18.60 12.16 1.40
C GLU A 258 -19.85 11.56 2.04
N ALA A 259 -20.12 10.27 1.80
CA ALA A 259 -21.28 9.58 2.36
C ALA A 259 -21.23 9.51 3.89
N ALA A 260 -20.09 9.08 4.45
CA ALA A 260 -19.91 8.98 5.89
C ALA A 260 -19.99 10.35 6.59
N LEU A 261 -19.38 11.38 5.98
CA LEU A 261 -19.44 12.76 6.48
C LEU A 261 -20.87 13.33 6.43
N SER A 262 -21.65 12.98 5.40
CA SER A 262 -23.04 13.41 5.26
C SER A 262 -23.96 12.77 6.30
N CYS A 263 -23.71 11.51 6.68
CA CYS A 263 -24.41 10.86 7.78
C CYS A 263 -24.04 11.45 9.15
N GLY A 264 -22.79 11.89 9.31
CA GLY A 264 -22.33 12.64 10.49
C GLY A 264 -22.01 11.80 11.74
N ASP A 265 -22.16 10.48 11.71
CA ASP A 265 -21.90 9.60 12.85
C ASP A 265 -20.49 8.99 12.82
N ILE A 266 -19.49 9.87 12.98
CA ILE A 266 -18.06 9.53 13.02
C ILE A 266 -17.47 9.98 14.34
N HIS A 267 -16.86 9.06 15.08
CA HIS A 267 -16.19 9.31 16.35
C HIS A 267 -14.68 9.27 16.20
N PHE A 268 -14.09 10.45 16.00
CA PHE A 268 -12.64 10.65 16.00
C PHE A 268 -12.03 10.55 17.39
N SER A 269 -10.71 10.39 17.46
CA SER A 269 -9.93 10.33 18.71
C SER A 269 -10.47 9.29 19.69
N THR A 270 -11.06 8.21 19.16
CA THR A 270 -11.79 7.21 19.93
C THR A 270 -11.14 5.85 19.74
N ILE A 271 -10.36 5.43 20.72
CA ILE A 271 -9.61 4.17 20.67
C ILE A 271 -10.51 3.01 21.12
N VAL A 272 -10.77 2.07 20.21
CA VAL A 272 -11.41 0.79 20.52
C VAL A 272 -10.46 -0.08 21.33
N ARG A 273 -10.96 -0.68 22.42
CA ARG A 273 -10.22 -1.56 23.32
C ARG A 273 -10.71 -2.99 23.27
N SER A 274 -12.01 -3.20 23.10
CA SER A 274 -12.56 -4.54 22.88
C SER A 274 -13.75 -4.57 21.93
N ILE A 275 -13.95 -5.73 21.30
CA ILE A 275 -15.08 -6.06 20.45
C ILE A 275 -15.71 -7.33 21.01
N GLU A 276 -16.92 -7.22 21.55
CA GLU A 276 -17.61 -8.29 22.26
C GLU A 276 -18.83 -8.76 21.47
N ALA A 277 -18.75 -9.94 20.88
CA ALA A 277 -19.91 -10.62 20.28
C ALA A 277 -20.76 -11.25 21.40
N ARG A 278 -22.01 -10.81 21.51
CA ARG A 278 -22.97 -11.30 22.50
C ARG A 278 -24.04 -12.12 21.81
N HIS A 279 -24.18 -13.36 22.24
CA HIS A 279 -25.32 -14.19 21.87
C HIS A 279 -26.47 -13.92 22.85
N GLU A 280 -27.66 -13.66 22.32
CA GLU A 280 -28.88 -13.61 23.12
C GLU A 280 -29.62 -14.95 23.01
N GLU A 281 -30.15 -15.47 24.11
CA GLU A 281 -30.95 -16.72 24.12
C GLU A 281 -32.25 -16.58 23.31
N LYS A 282 -32.74 -15.35 23.14
CA LYS A 282 -33.89 -14.99 22.30
C LYS A 282 -33.62 -13.64 21.62
N GLY A 283 -33.09 -13.66 20.40
CA GLY A 283 -32.82 -12.44 19.61
C GLY A 283 -31.69 -12.64 18.60
N ALA A 284 -31.46 -11.62 17.76
CA ALA A 284 -30.24 -11.56 16.95
C ALA A 284 -29.07 -11.12 17.83
N GLY A 285 -27.93 -11.81 17.74
CA GLY A 285 -26.73 -11.44 18.51
C GLY A 285 -26.29 -10.00 18.21
N ARG A 286 -25.76 -9.32 19.23
CA ARG A 286 -25.23 -7.94 19.10
C ARG A 286 -23.73 -7.91 19.33
N VAL A 287 -23.07 -6.96 18.68
CA VAL A 287 -21.63 -6.72 18.88
C VAL A 287 -21.44 -5.43 19.64
N VAL A 288 -20.79 -5.50 20.80
CA VAL A 288 -20.48 -4.36 21.65
C VAL A 288 -19.03 -3.94 21.45
N VAL A 289 -18.83 -2.71 20.96
CA VAL A 289 -17.50 -2.11 20.82
C VAL A 289 -17.22 -1.24 22.03
N LYS A 290 -16.22 -1.58 22.83
CA LYS A 290 -15.83 -0.83 24.02
C LYS A 290 -14.65 0.09 23.75
N THR A 291 -14.73 1.29 24.32
CA THR A 291 -13.66 2.29 24.33
C THR A 291 -13.38 2.69 25.78
N ALA A 292 -12.44 3.60 26.01
CA ALA A 292 -12.17 4.10 27.37
C ALA A 292 -13.40 4.78 28.01
N ASN A 293 -14.19 5.51 27.22
CA ASN A 293 -15.19 6.45 27.74
C ASN A 293 -16.64 6.09 27.37
N ARG A 294 -16.85 5.21 26.39
CA ARG A 294 -18.18 4.81 25.93
C ARG A 294 -18.20 3.42 25.31
N ASN A 295 -19.36 2.79 25.35
CA ASN A 295 -19.63 1.55 24.64
C ASN A 295 -20.61 1.82 23.51
N PHE A 296 -20.42 1.13 22.40
CA PHE A 296 -21.31 1.13 21.24
C PHE A 296 -21.88 -0.26 21.06
N SER A 297 -23.09 -0.37 20.52
CA SER A 297 -23.72 -1.66 20.28
C SER A 297 -24.31 -1.68 18.89
N PHE A 298 -24.02 -2.73 18.13
CA PHE A 298 -24.37 -2.86 16.72
C PHE A 298 -24.95 -4.24 16.43
N ASP A 299 -25.61 -4.36 15.29
CA ASP A 299 -26.07 -5.64 14.76
C ASP A 299 -24.94 -6.33 13.96
N ALA A 300 -24.00 -5.56 13.40
CA ALA A 300 -22.73 -6.05 12.87
C ALA A 300 -21.59 -5.05 13.09
N VAL A 301 -20.34 -5.52 13.13
CA VAL A 301 -19.13 -4.69 13.18
C VAL A 301 -18.16 -5.08 12.07
N VAL A 302 -17.66 -4.08 11.33
CA VAL A 302 -16.58 -4.22 10.37
C VAL A 302 -15.28 -3.74 11.00
N VAL A 303 -14.30 -4.62 11.09
CA VAL A 303 -12.97 -4.38 11.65
C VAL A 303 -12.03 -4.03 10.50
N THR A 304 -11.59 -2.77 10.46
CA THR A 304 -10.60 -2.27 9.49
C THR A 304 -9.25 -1.93 10.13
N ILE A 305 -9.04 -2.47 11.34
CA ILE A 305 -7.81 -2.32 12.12
C ILE A 305 -6.63 -2.89 11.31
N PRO A 306 -5.51 -2.15 11.15
CA PRO A 306 -4.34 -2.67 10.45
C PRO A 306 -3.81 -3.98 11.03
N LEU A 307 -3.27 -4.85 10.17
CA LEU A 307 -2.73 -6.16 10.58
C LEU A 307 -1.70 -6.06 11.70
N GLY A 308 -0.81 -5.05 11.66
CA GLY A 308 0.17 -4.81 12.71
C GLY A 308 -0.46 -4.56 14.09
N CYS A 309 -1.59 -3.84 14.15
CA CYS A 309 -2.33 -3.62 15.39
C CYS A 309 -2.97 -4.91 15.91
N LEU A 310 -3.52 -5.73 15.01
CA LEU A 310 -4.07 -7.05 15.35
C LEU A 310 -2.98 -7.98 15.91
N LYS A 311 -1.78 -8.00 15.30
CA LYS A 311 -0.62 -8.78 15.78
C LYS A 311 -0.15 -8.36 17.16
N MET A 312 -0.20 -7.07 17.47
CA MET A 312 0.16 -6.53 18.79
C MET A 312 -0.92 -6.76 19.85
N GLY A 313 -2.12 -7.24 19.47
CA GLY A 313 -3.23 -7.45 20.39
C GLY A 313 -3.78 -6.14 20.98
N THR A 314 -3.73 -5.03 20.23
CA THR A 314 -4.19 -3.72 20.73
C THR A 314 -5.70 -3.66 21.00
N VAL A 315 -6.46 -4.61 20.44
CA VAL A 315 -7.91 -4.77 20.62
C VAL A 315 -8.22 -6.20 21.02
N GLN A 316 -8.96 -6.36 22.12
CA GLN A 316 -9.40 -7.66 22.63
C GLN A 316 -10.71 -8.11 21.95
N PHE A 317 -10.78 -9.37 21.52
CA PHE A 317 -12.01 -9.98 21.04
C PHE A 317 -12.64 -10.87 22.11
N VAL A 318 -13.95 -10.76 22.32
CA VAL A 318 -14.69 -11.56 23.29
C VAL A 318 -15.94 -12.15 22.63
N PRO A 319 -16.11 -13.49 22.57
CA PRO A 319 -15.12 -14.52 22.88
C PRO A 319 -13.85 -14.38 22.03
N GLU A 320 -12.76 -15.01 22.48
CA GLU A 320 -11.48 -15.00 21.76
C GLU A 320 -11.64 -15.46 20.29
N LEU A 321 -10.77 -14.93 19.43
CA LEU A 321 -10.74 -15.31 18.02
C LEU A 321 -10.46 -16.81 17.87
N PRO A 322 -11.15 -17.52 16.95
CA PRO A 322 -10.82 -18.90 16.64
C PRO A 322 -9.35 -19.09 16.24
N GLN A 323 -8.81 -20.28 16.51
CA GLN A 323 -7.39 -20.58 16.32
C GLN A 323 -6.89 -20.32 14.89
N ASN A 324 -7.72 -20.61 13.88
CA ASN A 324 -7.38 -20.35 12.47
C ASN A 324 -7.23 -18.84 12.18
N VAL A 325 -8.10 -17.99 12.73
CA VAL A 325 -7.98 -16.52 12.60
C VAL A 325 -6.75 -16.02 13.35
N HIS A 326 -6.49 -16.53 14.56
CA HIS A 326 -5.29 -16.16 15.32
C HIS A 326 -4.00 -16.55 14.57
N ARG A 327 -3.94 -17.75 13.96
CA ARG A 327 -2.80 -18.17 13.12
C ARG A 327 -2.66 -17.25 11.91
N ALA A 328 -3.75 -16.96 11.21
CA ALA A 328 -3.73 -16.06 10.07
C ALA A 328 -3.18 -14.66 10.42
N ILE A 329 -3.59 -14.08 11.55
CA ILE A 329 -3.03 -12.81 12.05
C ILE A 329 -1.54 -12.96 12.36
N LYS A 330 -1.13 -14.04 13.01
CA LYS A 330 0.25 -14.26 13.45
C LYS A 330 1.22 -14.48 12.28
N ASP A 331 0.83 -15.30 11.32
CA ASP A 331 1.75 -15.85 10.31
C ASP A 331 1.82 -14.96 9.05
N THR A 332 0.77 -14.20 8.76
CA THR A 332 0.79 -13.21 7.65
C THR A 332 1.85 -12.13 7.90
N SER A 333 2.71 -11.84 6.93
CA SER A 333 3.83 -10.90 7.14
C SER A 333 3.44 -9.43 7.07
N TYR A 334 4.27 -8.55 7.63
CA TYR A 334 4.02 -7.11 7.68
C TYR A 334 5.30 -6.31 7.37
N GLY A 335 5.22 -5.46 6.36
CA GLY A 335 6.28 -4.64 5.78
C GLY A 335 6.54 -3.33 6.50
N ARG A 336 7.67 -2.69 6.17
CA ARG A 336 8.17 -1.46 6.78
C ARG A 336 8.85 -0.56 5.74
N LEU A 337 8.06 -0.06 4.81
CA LEU A 337 8.49 1.00 3.89
C LEU A 337 8.36 2.37 4.57
N GLU A 338 9.41 3.18 4.50
CA GLU A 338 9.44 4.55 4.99
C GLU A 338 9.92 5.50 3.89
N LYS A 339 9.67 6.80 4.07
CA LYS A 339 10.00 7.86 3.12
C LYS A 339 10.67 9.01 3.83
N ALA A 340 11.63 9.64 3.15
CA ALA A 340 12.22 10.90 3.55
C ALA A 340 12.13 11.91 2.41
N PHE A 341 11.60 13.09 2.71
CA PHE A 341 11.44 14.19 1.80
C PHE A 341 12.41 15.31 2.17
N LEU A 342 13.12 15.83 1.18
CA LEU A 342 14.02 16.97 1.32
C LEU A 342 13.61 18.01 0.28
N ALA A 343 13.17 19.18 0.73
CA ALA A 343 12.85 20.32 -0.12
C ALA A 343 14.07 21.25 -0.22
N PHE A 344 14.31 21.82 -1.39
CA PHE A 344 15.40 22.73 -1.70
C PHE A 344 14.85 24.04 -2.26
N SER A 345 15.65 25.11 -2.29
CA SER A 345 15.26 26.37 -2.94
C SER A 345 15.23 26.28 -4.47
N ALA A 346 16.06 25.40 -5.05
CA ALA A 346 16.07 25.11 -6.48
C ALA A 346 16.52 23.66 -6.73
N PRO A 347 16.09 23.01 -7.84
CA PRO A 347 16.50 21.65 -8.15
C PRO A 347 17.91 21.66 -8.76
N PHE A 348 18.95 21.75 -7.92
CA PHE A 348 20.34 21.89 -8.36
C PHE A 348 20.78 20.74 -9.29
N TRP A 349 20.24 19.54 -9.09
CA TRP A 349 20.50 18.34 -9.90
C TRP A 349 20.00 18.43 -11.36
N GLU A 350 19.10 19.38 -11.68
CA GLU A 350 18.57 19.57 -13.03
C GLU A 350 19.24 20.71 -13.81
N ARG A 351 20.21 21.42 -13.22
CA ARG A 351 20.88 22.53 -13.91
C ARG A 351 21.63 21.98 -15.12
N SER A 352 21.16 22.36 -16.31
CA SER A 352 21.88 22.11 -17.54
C SER A 352 23.12 23.01 -17.56
N ASN A 353 24.28 22.44 -17.91
CA ASN A 353 25.43 23.25 -18.31
C ASN A 353 25.07 23.97 -19.62
N MET A 354 24.48 25.17 -19.50
CA MET A 354 24.10 26.04 -20.63
C MET A 354 25.30 26.43 -21.52
N SER A 355 26.54 26.11 -21.12
CA SER A 355 27.73 26.25 -21.98
C SER A 355 27.83 25.21 -23.10
N ALA A 356 27.04 24.12 -23.06
CA ALA A 356 27.03 23.06 -24.08
C ALA A 356 25.91 23.22 -25.12
N LEU A 357 24.97 24.16 -24.94
CA LEU A 357 23.83 24.40 -25.83
C LEU A 357 24.12 25.43 -26.93
N LYS A 358 25.33 25.37 -27.50
CA LYS A 358 25.65 25.99 -28.79
C LYS A 358 25.80 24.89 -29.83
N ASP A 359 24.72 24.19 -30.13
CA ASP A 359 24.47 23.61 -31.45
C ASP A 359 23.03 23.09 -31.50
N GLU A 360 22.36 23.45 -32.60
CA GLU A 360 20.95 23.26 -32.87
C GLU A 360 20.58 21.76 -32.95
N ASP A 361 19.65 21.31 -32.09
CA ASP A 361 18.61 20.34 -32.46
C ASP A 361 17.62 20.18 -31.29
N ALA A 362 16.37 20.63 -31.49
CA ALA A 362 15.29 20.56 -30.51
C ALA A 362 14.89 19.12 -30.15
N THR A 363 15.36 18.12 -30.91
CA THR A 363 15.19 16.68 -30.67
C THR A 363 16.11 16.11 -29.58
N ARG A 364 17.19 16.81 -29.19
CA ARG A 364 18.08 16.42 -28.06
C ARG A 364 17.63 16.92 -26.69
N ALA A 365 16.62 17.79 -26.61
CA ALA A 365 16.15 18.32 -25.34
C ALA A 365 15.54 17.25 -24.42
N THR A 366 15.01 16.16 -24.97
CA THR A 366 14.47 15.01 -24.23
C THR A 366 15.56 14.12 -23.61
N GLU A 367 16.80 14.16 -24.10
CA GLU A 367 17.93 13.39 -23.54
C GLU A 367 18.59 14.09 -22.33
N ASN A 368 18.26 15.35 -22.06
CA ASN A 368 18.88 16.17 -21.01
C ASN A 368 18.02 16.36 -19.75
N THR A 369 16.89 15.65 -19.62
CA THR A 369 16.05 15.76 -18.41
C THR A 369 16.54 14.77 -17.36
N PHE A 370 16.81 15.26 -16.14
CA PHE A 370 17.14 14.41 -15.01
C PHE A 370 15.99 13.39 -14.77
N PRO A 371 16.29 12.09 -14.60
CA PRO A 371 15.24 11.08 -14.49
C PRO A 371 14.44 11.24 -13.19
N MET A 372 13.20 10.78 -13.21
CA MET A 372 12.38 10.73 -11.98
C MET A 372 13.03 9.83 -10.94
N PHE A 373 13.66 8.72 -11.34
CA PHE A 373 14.26 7.75 -10.43
C PHE A 373 15.79 7.84 -10.42
N THR A 374 16.37 7.78 -9.22
CA THR A 374 17.80 7.55 -8.98
C THR A 374 17.99 6.44 -7.96
N ARG A 375 18.94 5.54 -8.17
CA ARG A 375 19.22 4.41 -7.27
C ARG A 375 20.65 4.50 -6.74
N PHE A 376 20.82 4.25 -5.45
CA PHE A 376 22.13 4.21 -4.80
C PHE A 376 22.41 2.79 -4.32
N LEU A 377 23.47 2.18 -4.82
CA LEU A 377 23.84 0.80 -4.53
C LEU A 377 24.95 0.75 -3.48
N ARG A 378 24.69 0.13 -2.32
CA ARG A 378 25.66 -0.22 -1.26
C ARG A 378 26.84 0.76 -1.12
N PRO A 379 26.58 1.98 -0.64
CA PRO A 379 27.59 3.03 -0.63
C PRO A 379 28.76 2.70 0.30
N SER A 380 29.98 2.94 -0.17
CA SER A 380 31.23 2.86 0.61
C SER A 380 31.71 4.22 1.14
N TYR A 381 31.03 5.30 0.72
CA TYR A 381 31.32 6.69 1.05
C TYR A 381 30.45 7.24 2.18
N VAL A 382 29.80 6.35 2.92
CA VAL A 382 28.91 6.64 4.05
C VAL A 382 29.49 6.04 5.33
N PRO A 383 28.98 6.42 6.52
CA PRO A 383 29.27 5.71 7.77
C PRO A 383 28.97 4.20 7.68
N GLU A 384 29.65 3.39 8.49
CA GLU A 384 29.56 1.92 8.44
C GLU A 384 28.12 1.42 8.59
N GLU A 385 27.32 2.06 9.45
CA GLU A 385 25.91 1.77 9.68
C GLU A 385 25.00 1.95 8.43
N GLN A 386 25.47 2.71 7.43
CA GLN A 386 24.77 2.95 6.17
C GLN A 386 25.34 2.13 5.01
N SER A 387 26.44 1.41 5.20
CA SER A 387 27.17 0.72 4.11
C SER A 387 26.36 -0.36 3.40
N SER A 388 25.36 -0.93 4.09
CA SER A 388 24.46 -1.93 3.52
C SER A 388 23.21 -1.32 2.87
N TRP A 389 23.05 0.01 2.88
CA TRP A 389 21.83 0.64 2.41
C TRP A 389 21.74 0.59 0.89
N THR A 390 20.56 0.26 0.40
CA THR A 390 20.12 0.53 -0.96
C THR A 390 18.94 1.48 -0.86
N LEU A 391 18.97 2.55 -1.67
CA LEU A 391 17.95 3.60 -1.62
C LEU A 391 17.43 3.87 -3.03
N GLU A 392 16.11 4.00 -3.16
CA GLU A 392 15.49 4.60 -4.34
C GLU A 392 15.13 6.05 -4.03
N MET A 393 15.48 6.94 -4.93
CA MET A 393 15.22 8.37 -4.87
C MET A 393 14.27 8.74 -6.00
N VAL A 394 13.24 9.52 -5.67
CA VAL A 394 12.26 10.07 -6.60
C VAL A 394 12.41 11.59 -6.62
N ALA A 395 12.84 12.15 -7.74
CA ALA A 395 12.90 13.59 -7.96
C ALA A 395 11.54 14.11 -8.43
N LEU A 396 10.95 15.04 -7.68
CA LEU A 396 9.62 15.62 -7.96
C LEU A 396 9.70 16.96 -8.71
N SER A 397 10.86 17.24 -9.32
CA SER A 397 11.25 18.56 -9.81
C SER A 397 11.08 18.80 -11.30
N SER A 398 10.96 17.73 -12.09
CA SER A 398 10.96 17.86 -13.55
C SER A 398 9.64 18.46 -14.06
N PRO A 399 9.64 19.64 -14.69
CA PRO A 399 8.43 20.23 -15.28
C PRO A 399 7.88 19.38 -16.44
N THR A 400 8.74 18.64 -17.12
CA THR A 400 8.34 17.71 -18.20
C THR A 400 7.50 16.54 -17.67
N ILE A 401 7.77 16.11 -16.43
CA ILE A 401 7.09 14.96 -15.81
C ILE A 401 5.88 15.42 -14.98
N PHE A 402 6.06 16.46 -14.15
CA PHE A 402 5.07 16.90 -13.16
C PHE A 402 4.27 18.14 -13.58
N GLY A 403 4.61 18.78 -14.71
CA GLY A 403 3.96 20.02 -15.15
C GLY A 403 4.01 21.10 -14.06
N ASP A 404 2.86 21.72 -13.78
CA ASP A 404 2.71 22.74 -12.73
C ASP A 404 2.91 22.22 -11.30
N ASP A 405 2.90 20.90 -11.07
CA ASP A 405 3.14 20.30 -9.74
C ASP A 405 4.64 20.08 -9.45
N ALA A 406 5.50 20.34 -10.44
CA ALA A 406 6.94 20.22 -10.31
C ALA A 406 7.47 21.10 -9.17
N ARG A 407 8.30 20.50 -8.32
CA ARG A 407 8.81 21.12 -7.09
C ARG A 407 10.22 20.63 -6.78
N PRO A 408 11.11 21.49 -6.24
CA PRO A 408 12.48 21.13 -5.87
C PRO A 408 12.51 20.22 -4.62
N VAL A 409 11.92 19.03 -4.73
CA VAL A 409 11.78 18.05 -3.66
C VAL A 409 12.34 16.72 -4.15
N ILE A 410 13.17 16.12 -3.31
CA ILE A 410 13.62 14.74 -3.45
C ILE A 410 12.92 13.90 -2.39
N MET A 411 12.41 12.74 -2.79
CA MET A 411 11.86 11.71 -1.90
C MET A 411 12.73 10.46 -1.94
N PHE A 412 13.32 10.05 -0.82
CA PHE A 412 13.95 8.74 -0.66
C PHE A 412 12.94 7.72 -0.15
N CYS A 413 12.91 6.54 -0.74
CA CYS A 413 12.23 5.35 -0.24
C CYS A 413 13.24 4.47 0.53
N LEU A 414 12.87 4.04 1.73
CA LEU A 414 13.70 3.27 2.65
C LEU A 414 12.98 2.00 3.08
N TRP A 415 13.74 0.91 3.25
CA TRP A 415 13.22 -0.38 3.71
C TRP A 415 14.25 -1.10 4.57
N GLY A 416 13.79 -2.09 5.36
CA GLY A 416 14.70 -2.90 6.17
C GLY A 416 15.53 -2.06 7.15
N ALA A 417 16.85 -2.23 7.12
CA ALA A 417 17.77 -1.59 8.05
C ALA A 417 17.80 -0.06 7.91
N SER A 418 17.67 0.49 6.69
CA SER A 418 17.71 1.93 6.47
C SER A 418 16.48 2.62 7.05
N ALA A 419 15.30 2.05 6.82
CA ALA A 419 14.04 2.51 7.40
C ALA A 419 14.05 2.44 8.94
N ALA A 420 14.51 1.32 9.51
CA ALA A 420 14.58 1.14 10.96
C ALA A 420 15.56 2.12 11.62
N HIS A 421 16.71 2.36 10.98
CA HIS A 421 17.70 3.32 11.48
C HIS A 421 17.14 4.74 11.49
N MET A 422 16.57 5.20 10.37
CA MET A 422 15.98 6.54 10.25
C MET A 422 14.87 6.74 11.29
N THR A 423 13.90 5.82 11.35
CA THR A 423 12.75 5.95 12.27
C THR A 423 13.16 5.92 13.74
N SER A 424 14.19 5.13 14.08
CA SER A 424 14.79 5.14 15.43
C SER A 424 15.45 6.48 15.75
N ALA A 425 16.24 7.02 14.81
CA ALA A 425 16.97 8.27 14.99
C ALA A 425 16.03 9.48 15.19
N ILE A 426 14.86 9.48 14.57
CA ILE A 426 13.88 10.57 14.65
C ILE A 426 12.77 10.35 15.69
N ALA A 427 12.70 9.19 16.35
CA ALA A 427 11.53 8.74 17.12
C ALA A 427 11.09 9.73 18.22
N SER A 428 12.04 10.42 18.86
CA SER A 428 11.81 11.36 19.97
C SER A 428 11.93 12.83 19.56
N LEU A 429 12.16 13.11 18.28
CA LEU A 429 12.43 14.46 17.78
C LEU A 429 11.15 15.10 17.25
N ASN A 430 11.01 16.41 17.47
CA ASN A 430 9.94 17.19 16.86
C ASN A 430 10.28 17.45 15.39
N PRO A 431 9.42 17.12 14.40
CA PRO A 431 9.69 17.37 12.98
C PRO A 431 10.02 18.82 12.62
N SER A 432 9.64 19.80 13.45
CA SER A 432 9.97 21.22 13.25
C SER A 432 11.23 21.69 14.00
N SER A 433 11.98 20.79 14.63
CA SER A 433 13.19 21.13 15.39
C SER A 433 14.46 21.12 14.54
N ASP A 434 15.43 21.96 14.93
CA ASP A 434 16.77 21.98 14.32
C ASP A 434 17.49 20.63 14.48
N GLU A 435 17.25 19.91 15.58
CA GLU A 435 17.81 18.57 15.82
C GLU A 435 17.28 17.56 14.79
N TYR A 436 15.98 17.55 14.53
CA TYR A 436 15.37 16.71 13.50
C TYR A 436 15.97 17.00 12.14
N TYR A 437 16.07 18.29 11.79
CA TYR A 437 16.69 18.72 10.55
C TYR A 437 18.13 18.20 10.41
N LYS A 438 18.98 18.39 11.43
CA LYS A 438 20.38 17.96 11.42
C LYS A 438 20.52 16.45 11.26
N VAL A 439 19.67 15.67 11.93
CA VAL A 439 19.67 14.21 11.81
C VAL A 439 19.31 13.79 10.39
N MET A 440 18.21 14.31 9.84
CA MET A 440 17.78 14.00 8.48
C MET A 440 18.83 14.40 7.45
N ASP A 441 19.37 15.61 7.55
CA ASP A 441 20.42 16.08 6.67
C ASP A 441 21.68 15.20 6.73
N MET A 442 22.13 14.83 7.93
CA MET A 442 23.26 13.91 8.11
C MET A 442 23.03 12.55 7.45
N LEU A 443 21.80 12.01 7.54
CA LEU A 443 21.47 10.70 6.97
C LEU A 443 21.46 10.71 5.43
N PHE A 444 21.00 11.80 4.81
CA PHE A 444 20.76 11.84 3.36
C PHE A 444 21.78 12.65 2.55
N ARG A 445 22.55 13.55 3.17
CA ARG A 445 23.60 14.33 2.51
C ARG A 445 24.59 13.49 1.72
N PRO A 446 25.12 12.36 2.24
CA PRO A 446 26.05 11.55 1.48
C PRO A 446 25.52 11.07 0.12
N PHE A 447 24.20 10.94 -0.02
CA PHE A 447 23.53 10.49 -1.23
C PHE A 447 23.22 11.68 -2.16
N TYR A 448 22.52 12.70 -1.67
CA TYR A 448 22.16 13.83 -2.53
C TYR A 448 23.39 14.65 -2.96
N SER A 449 24.52 14.58 -2.24
CA SER A 449 25.77 15.22 -2.63
C SER A 449 26.46 14.55 -3.83
N ARG A 450 25.97 13.38 -4.29
CA ARG A 450 26.44 12.70 -5.51
C ARG A 450 25.71 13.16 -6.76
N LEU A 451 24.61 13.91 -6.59
CA LEU A 451 23.84 14.41 -7.70
C LEU A 451 24.63 15.46 -8.49
N PRO A 452 24.33 15.64 -9.80
CA PRO A 452 24.99 16.64 -10.62
C PRO A 452 24.87 18.04 -10.01
N ASN A 453 25.89 18.87 -10.24
CA ASN A 453 25.93 20.27 -9.79
C ASN A 453 25.85 20.50 -8.27
N TYR A 454 26.07 19.47 -7.45
CA TYR A 454 26.22 19.67 -6.01
C TYR A 454 27.47 20.51 -5.71
N GLU A 455 27.29 21.56 -4.91
CA GLU A 455 28.36 22.42 -4.44
C GLU A 455 28.24 22.58 -2.92
N GLU A 456 29.28 22.14 -2.19
CA GLU A 456 29.29 22.19 -0.73
C GLU A 456 29.09 23.64 -0.23
N GLY A 457 28.07 23.84 0.60
CA GLY A 457 27.72 25.15 1.17
C GLY A 457 26.94 26.08 0.24
N HIS A 458 26.67 25.70 -1.02
CA HIS A 458 25.80 26.49 -1.90
C HIS A 458 24.35 26.46 -1.38
N PRO A 459 23.63 27.60 -1.26
CA PRO A 459 22.28 27.63 -0.69
C PRO A 459 21.29 26.66 -1.33
N ASP A 460 21.31 26.55 -2.66
CA ASP A 460 20.44 25.60 -3.39
C ASP A 460 20.76 24.11 -3.16
N CYS A 461 21.95 23.78 -2.64
CA CYS A 461 22.35 22.42 -2.32
C CYS A 461 22.06 22.05 -0.85
N ILE A 462 21.44 22.96 -0.09
CA ILE A 462 21.08 22.76 1.31
C ILE A 462 19.57 22.61 1.40
N PRO A 463 19.04 21.52 2.00
CA PRO A 463 17.60 21.38 2.18
C PRO A 463 17.04 22.56 2.98
N THR A 464 15.97 23.19 2.50
CA THR A 464 15.26 24.25 3.22
C THR A 464 14.29 23.69 4.26
N GLU A 465 13.77 22.49 4.02
CA GLU A 465 12.87 21.78 4.93
C GLU A 465 13.00 20.27 4.69
N VAL A 466 12.81 19.47 5.74
CA VAL A 466 12.89 18.01 5.67
C VAL A 466 11.73 17.39 6.42
N LEU A 467 11.28 16.22 5.96
CA LEU A 467 10.18 15.48 6.55
C LEU A 467 10.37 13.98 6.30
N ALA A 468 9.99 13.13 7.25
CA ALA A 468 10.02 11.68 7.07
C ALA A 468 8.76 11.03 7.63
N THR A 469 8.39 9.89 7.06
CA THR A 469 7.39 9.01 7.64
C THR A 469 7.97 8.30 8.86
N ASN A 470 7.08 7.84 9.75
CA ASN A 470 7.46 7.16 10.97
C ASN A 470 6.48 6.03 11.30
N TRP A 471 6.13 5.23 10.28
CA TRP A 471 5.13 4.17 10.40
C TRP A 471 5.54 3.07 11.39
N GLN A 472 6.84 2.82 11.54
CA GLN A 472 7.39 1.88 12.52
C GLN A 472 7.16 2.28 13.99
N ASN A 473 6.97 3.57 14.27
CA ASN A 473 6.61 4.05 15.61
C ASN A 473 5.13 4.46 15.72
N ASP A 474 4.35 4.29 14.67
CA ASP A 474 2.92 4.61 14.65
C ASP A 474 2.08 3.46 15.22
N GLU A 475 1.53 3.67 16.43
CA GLU A 475 0.71 2.69 17.14
C GLU A 475 -0.61 2.36 16.44
N PHE A 476 -1.14 3.26 15.62
CA PHE A 476 -2.42 3.09 14.92
C PHE A 476 -2.25 2.54 13.50
N ALA A 477 -1.02 2.53 12.96
CA ALA A 477 -0.68 1.74 11.79
C ALA A 477 -0.23 0.32 12.17
N GLY A 478 0.20 0.12 13.42
CA GLY A 478 0.65 -1.19 13.90
C GLY A 478 2.14 -1.39 13.74
N LYS A 479 2.93 -0.31 13.81
CA LYS A 479 4.40 -0.33 13.72
C LYS A 479 4.92 -0.90 12.39
N GLY A 480 4.29 -0.52 11.30
CA GLY A 480 4.65 -0.93 9.94
C GLY A 480 3.79 -0.28 8.87
N SER A 481 4.05 -0.62 7.61
CA SER A 481 3.43 0.01 6.44
C SER A 481 2.24 -0.80 5.91
N TYR A 482 2.44 -2.01 5.40
CA TYR A 482 1.42 -2.85 4.75
C TYR A 482 1.82 -4.32 4.73
N THR A 483 0.91 -5.21 4.34
CA THR A 483 1.18 -6.66 4.26
C THR A 483 2.13 -7.00 3.12
N ASN A 484 3.01 -7.99 3.30
CA ASN A 484 3.92 -8.53 2.28
C ASN A 484 4.13 -10.04 2.50
N PHE A 485 4.96 -10.72 1.69
CA PHE A 485 5.14 -12.18 1.79
C PHE A 485 6.60 -12.60 2.04
N LYS A 486 6.92 -12.88 3.31
CA LYS A 486 8.29 -13.21 3.74
C LYS A 486 8.54 -14.70 3.83
N THR A 487 9.81 -15.10 3.68
CA THR A 487 10.28 -16.41 4.15
C THR A 487 10.14 -16.50 5.67
N HIS A 488 9.83 -17.70 6.15
CA HIS A 488 9.90 -17.97 7.58
C HIS A 488 11.38 -17.86 8.00
N LEU A 489 11.66 -17.10 9.06
CA LEU A 489 13.03 -16.86 9.51
C LEU A 489 13.72 -18.21 9.74
N ARG A 490 14.93 -18.39 9.18
CA ARG A 490 15.81 -19.52 9.50
C ARG A 490 15.98 -19.59 11.02
N GLY A 491 15.28 -20.53 11.66
CA GLY A 491 15.36 -20.76 13.11
C GLY A 491 14.00 -20.98 13.80
N GLU A 492 12.89 -20.53 13.22
CA GLU A 492 11.55 -20.90 13.70
C GLU A 492 11.21 -22.29 13.15
N GLN A 493 11.49 -23.32 13.94
CA GLN A 493 11.14 -24.72 13.65
C GLN A 493 9.63 -24.92 13.72
N SER A 494 8.85 -24.40 12.75
CA SER A 494 7.55 -24.98 12.44
C SER A 494 7.72 -25.94 11.27
N ASN A 495 7.52 -27.24 11.53
CA ASN A 495 7.41 -28.26 10.49
C ASN A 495 6.08 -28.16 9.70
N GLU A 496 5.23 -27.18 10.01
CA GLU A 496 4.00 -26.91 9.27
C GLU A 496 4.32 -26.03 8.05
N ASP A 497 3.92 -26.49 6.88
CA ASP A 497 3.91 -25.69 5.64
C ASP A 497 2.76 -24.67 5.75
N PRO A 498 3.04 -23.39 5.94
CA PRO A 498 2.01 -22.41 6.21
C PRO A 498 1.27 -22.04 4.93
N ALA A 499 -0.05 -22.18 4.91
CA ALA A 499 -0.89 -21.76 3.79
C ALA A 499 -1.22 -20.27 3.92
N ILE A 500 -0.27 -19.39 3.59
CA ILE A 500 -0.41 -17.93 3.68
C ILE A 500 -1.59 -17.40 2.86
N ASP A 501 -1.85 -17.99 1.69
CA ASP A 501 -3.03 -17.75 0.88
C ASP A 501 -4.34 -18.09 1.60
N ASP A 502 -4.41 -19.24 2.29
CA ASP A 502 -5.57 -19.60 3.13
C ASP A 502 -5.76 -18.66 4.33
N HIS A 503 -4.67 -18.06 4.82
CA HIS A 503 -4.75 -17.05 5.89
C HIS A 503 -5.48 -15.79 5.42
N PHE A 504 -5.20 -15.30 4.22
CA PHE A 504 -5.94 -14.17 3.64
C PHE A 504 -7.41 -14.50 3.42
N LEU A 505 -7.73 -15.71 2.95
CA LEU A 505 -9.13 -16.15 2.82
C LEU A 505 -9.82 -16.23 4.18
N THR A 506 -9.12 -16.71 5.21
CA THR A 506 -9.62 -16.78 6.60
C THR A 506 -9.92 -15.38 7.16
N LEU A 507 -8.99 -14.44 7.00
CA LEU A 507 -9.18 -13.05 7.43
C LEU A 507 -10.31 -12.39 6.65
N ARG A 508 -10.33 -12.54 5.33
CA ARG A 508 -11.40 -12.02 4.46
C ARG A 508 -12.76 -12.57 4.86
N HIS A 509 -12.87 -13.86 5.16
CA HIS A 509 -14.13 -14.46 5.60
C HIS A 509 -14.64 -13.79 6.90
N GLY A 510 -13.78 -13.62 7.90
CA GLY A 510 -14.16 -13.09 9.20
C GLY A 510 -15.02 -14.07 10.01
N LEU A 511 -15.88 -13.53 10.87
CA LEU A 511 -16.73 -14.27 11.82
C LEU A 511 -18.19 -13.83 11.70
N PRO A 512 -18.84 -14.06 10.54
CA PRO A 512 -20.22 -13.63 10.29
C PRO A 512 -21.21 -14.19 11.32
N GLU A 513 -20.96 -15.38 11.85
CA GLU A 513 -21.74 -16.00 12.92
C GLU A 513 -21.70 -15.22 14.25
N ARG A 514 -20.69 -14.36 14.42
CA ARG A 514 -20.53 -13.43 15.55
C ARG A 514 -20.89 -11.99 15.18
N GLY A 515 -21.35 -11.73 13.96
CA GLY A 515 -21.57 -10.38 13.44
C GLY A 515 -20.27 -9.56 13.27
N ILE A 516 -19.10 -10.22 13.23
CA ILE A 516 -17.79 -9.55 13.10
C ILE A 516 -17.23 -9.84 11.70
N TRP A 517 -16.98 -8.77 10.95
CA TRP A 517 -16.47 -8.80 9.59
C TRP A 517 -15.11 -8.11 9.55
N PHE A 518 -14.24 -8.49 8.63
CA PHE A 518 -12.95 -7.83 8.44
C PHE A 518 -12.87 -7.22 7.04
N ALA A 519 -12.19 -6.08 6.95
CA ALA A 519 -11.82 -5.41 5.71
C ALA A 519 -10.47 -4.69 5.87
N GLY A 520 -9.80 -4.39 4.77
CA GLY A 520 -8.47 -3.78 4.75
C GLY A 520 -7.58 -4.44 3.69
N GLU A 521 -6.41 -3.85 3.43
CA GLU A 521 -5.46 -4.41 2.45
C GLU A 521 -5.02 -5.85 2.78
N HIS A 522 -5.04 -6.23 4.05
CA HIS A 522 -4.73 -7.59 4.52
C HIS A 522 -5.90 -8.58 4.40
N THR A 523 -6.99 -8.18 3.76
CA THR A 523 -8.16 -9.04 3.46
C THR A 523 -8.60 -8.90 2.00
N ALA A 524 -7.80 -8.22 1.18
CA ALA A 524 -8.11 -7.92 -0.21
C ALA A 524 -8.09 -9.19 -1.09
N PRO A 525 -8.62 -9.11 -2.33
CA PRO A 525 -8.28 -10.04 -3.41
C PRO A 525 -6.76 -10.23 -3.50
N PHE A 526 -6.31 -11.43 -3.90
CA PHE A 526 -4.87 -11.71 -3.99
C PHE A 526 -4.11 -10.68 -4.83
N VAL A 527 -4.68 -10.29 -5.98
CA VAL A 527 -4.11 -9.29 -6.92
C VAL A 527 -3.94 -7.87 -6.36
N ALA A 528 -4.46 -7.61 -5.16
CA ALA A 528 -4.48 -6.26 -4.59
C ALA A 528 -4.06 -6.22 -3.11
N LEU A 529 -3.48 -7.30 -2.58
CA LEU A 529 -2.94 -7.32 -1.22
C LEU A 529 -1.89 -6.22 -1.02
N GLY A 530 -1.87 -5.60 0.16
CA GLY A 530 -0.92 -4.52 0.47
C GLY A 530 -1.22 -3.16 -0.20
N THR A 531 -2.25 -3.04 -1.05
CA THR A 531 -2.51 -1.83 -1.85
C THR A 531 -3.71 -0.99 -1.38
N SER A 532 -3.79 0.26 -1.86
CA SER A 532 -4.98 1.11 -1.74
C SER A 532 -6.19 0.53 -2.46
N THR A 533 -6.00 -0.06 -3.65
CA THR A 533 -7.04 -0.78 -4.41
C THR A 533 -7.63 -1.93 -3.60
N GLY A 534 -6.79 -2.74 -2.96
CA GLY A 534 -7.23 -3.84 -2.11
C GLY A 534 -8.00 -3.37 -0.88
N ALA A 535 -7.57 -2.27 -0.26
CA ALA A 535 -8.32 -1.64 0.83
C ALA A 535 -9.71 -1.19 0.34
N TYR A 536 -9.81 -0.52 -0.80
CA TYR A 536 -11.10 -0.11 -1.38
C TYR A 536 -12.02 -1.30 -1.62
N TRP A 537 -11.53 -2.32 -2.34
CA TRP A 537 -12.32 -3.50 -2.67
C TRP A 537 -12.74 -4.30 -1.44
N SER A 538 -11.87 -4.48 -0.45
CA SER A 538 -12.21 -5.23 0.77
C SER A 538 -13.33 -4.56 1.56
N GLY A 539 -13.35 -3.23 1.62
CA GLY A 539 -14.44 -2.45 2.22
C GLY A 539 -15.78 -2.70 1.53
N GLU A 540 -15.78 -2.64 0.19
CA GLU A 540 -16.97 -2.92 -0.63
C GLU A 540 -17.46 -4.36 -0.46
N SER A 541 -16.55 -5.33 -0.43
CA SER A 541 -16.89 -6.75 -0.24
C SER A 541 -17.47 -7.02 1.14
N ALA A 542 -16.90 -6.46 2.21
CA ALA A 542 -17.46 -6.60 3.55
C ALA A 542 -18.89 -6.01 3.65
N ALA A 543 -19.12 -4.82 3.09
CA ALA A 543 -20.45 -4.22 3.02
C ALA A 543 -21.45 -5.13 2.30
N THR A 544 -21.07 -5.62 1.11
CA THR A 544 -21.90 -6.48 0.28
C THR A 544 -22.31 -7.76 1.01
N ARG A 545 -21.36 -8.42 1.68
CA ARG A 545 -21.65 -9.64 2.46
C ARG A 545 -22.55 -9.39 3.67
N ILE A 546 -22.43 -8.23 4.33
CA ILE A 546 -23.36 -7.82 5.40
C ILE A 546 -24.77 -7.64 4.85
N ILE A 547 -24.91 -6.94 3.72
CA ILE A 547 -26.20 -6.72 3.05
C ILE A 547 -26.85 -8.07 2.72
N GLU A 548 -26.09 -9.01 2.17
CA GLU A 548 -26.58 -10.35 1.84
C GLU A 548 -27.02 -11.14 3.06
N ALA A 549 -26.21 -11.17 4.12
CA ALA A 549 -26.56 -11.83 5.37
C ALA A 549 -27.84 -11.23 5.97
N TYR A 550 -27.99 -9.91 5.93
CA TYR A 550 -29.20 -9.21 6.36
C TYR A 550 -30.42 -9.62 5.52
N MET A 551 -30.33 -9.61 4.19
CA MET A 551 -31.44 -9.97 3.30
C MET A 551 -31.88 -11.43 3.49
N LEU A 552 -30.94 -12.36 3.63
CA LEU A 552 -31.24 -13.77 3.92
C LEU A 552 -31.92 -13.95 5.28
N SER A 553 -31.51 -13.18 6.28
CA SER A 553 -32.14 -13.22 7.60
C SER A 553 -33.60 -12.74 7.57
N ARG A 554 -33.90 -11.69 6.79
CA ARG A 554 -35.28 -11.22 6.59
C ARG A 554 -36.15 -12.24 5.88
N GLN A 555 -35.65 -12.89 4.83
CA GLN A 555 -36.40 -13.91 4.10
C GLN A 555 -36.83 -15.09 5.00
N ARG A 556 -35.95 -15.51 5.91
CA ARG A 556 -36.24 -16.56 6.90
C ARG A 556 -37.22 -16.14 8.00
N GLN A 557 -37.39 -14.85 8.24
CA GLN A 557 -38.36 -14.33 9.21
C GLN A 557 -39.74 -14.11 8.58
N SER A 558 -39.80 -13.93 7.25
CA SER A 558 -41.04 -13.70 6.49
C SER A 558 -41.72 -14.97 5.94
N GLY A 559 -41.05 -16.13 6.01
CA GLY A 559 -41.57 -17.42 5.56
C GLY A 559 -41.53 -18.43 6.69
#